data_AF-A0A840PCQ9-F1
#
_entry.id   AF-A0A840PCQ9-F1
#
_cell.length_a   1.000
_cell.length_b   1.000
_cell.length_c   1.000
_cell.angle_alpha   90.00
_cell.angle_beta   90.00
_cell.angle_gamma   90.00
#
_symmetry.space_group_name_H-M   'P 1'
#
loop_
_entity.id
_entity.type
_entity.pdbx_description
1 polymer ?
#
loop_
_entity_poly.entity_id
_entity_poly.type
_entity_poly.pdbx_seq_one_letter_code
_entity_poly.pdbx_strand_id
1 'polypeptide(L)'
;MTTLRELSEAEFAARYGCDRFTATVLGNRFDYLVEHMSVRLLTGAFSPVLRDVYDLAATLSGPPSLGYAVPAVGNGIVLMAGTTIDAVRNTVEESRRRPARPR
;
A
#
# COMPACT_ATOMS: atom_id res chain seq x y z
N MET A 1 -13.89 21.11 -3.80
CA MET A 1 -12.75 20.27 -3.38
C MET A 1 -11.54 20.80 -4.10
N THR A 2 -10.54 21.33 -3.40
CA THR A 2 -9.29 21.79 -4.02
C THR A 2 -8.53 20.59 -4.57
N THR A 3 -8.11 20.66 -5.83
CA THR A 3 -7.37 19.56 -6.48
C THR A 3 -5.88 19.62 -6.09
N LEU A 4 -5.16 18.50 -6.20
CA LEU A 4 -3.71 18.45 -5.93
C LEU A 4 -2.89 19.47 -6.75
N ARG A 5 -3.40 19.82 -7.93
CA ARG A 5 -2.76 20.76 -8.87
C ARG A 5 -2.92 22.22 -8.43
N GLU A 6 -3.98 22.53 -7.68
CA GLU A 6 -4.30 23.89 -7.24
C GLU A 6 -3.60 24.29 -5.94
N LEU A 7 -3.03 23.33 -5.20
CA LEU A 7 -2.31 23.62 -3.96
C LEU A 7 -1.01 24.41 -4.25
N SER A 8 -0.72 25.45 -3.49
CA SER A 8 0.64 25.99 -3.41
C SER A 8 1.59 24.98 -2.74
N GLU A 9 2.90 25.20 -2.85
CA GLU A 9 3.88 24.34 -2.17
C GLU A 9 3.72 24.37 -0.64
N ALA A 10 3.44 25.55 -0.07
CA ALA A 10 3.22 25.70 1.36
C ALA A 10 1.96 24.96 1.84
N GLU A 11 0.87 25.04 1.09
CA GLU A 11 -0.37 24.31 1.40
C GLU A 11 -0.18 22.80 1.24
N PHE A 12 0.56 22.36 0.22
CA PHE A 12 0.88 20.95 0.02
C PHE A 12 1.73 20.42 1.19
N ALA A 13 2.78 21.13 1.58
CA ALA A 13 3.65 20.76 2.70
C ALA A 13 2.88 20.73 4.03
N ALA A 14 2.01 21.72 4.29
CA ALA A 14 1.18 21.75 5.48
C ALA A 14 0.20 20.56 5.54
N ARG A 15 -0.30 20.10 4.39
CA ARG A 15 -1.28 19.00 4.30
C ARG A 15 -0.64 17.61 4.33
N TYR A 16 0.48 17.43 3.65
CA TYR A 16 1.10 16.12 3.40
C TYR A 16 2.43 15.91 4.13
N GLY A 17 2.94 16.93 4.84
CA GLY A 17 4.18 16.85 5.61
C GLY A 17 5.46 16.74 4.78
N CYS A 18 5.37 16.93 3.46
CA CYS A 18 6.49 16.89 2.53
C CYS A 18 6.20 17.76 1.30
N ASP A 19 7.23 18.05 0.51
CA ASP A 19 7.08 18.69 -0.79
C ASP A 19 6.67 17.68 -1.88
N ARG A 20 6.33 18.18 -3.07
CA ARG A 20 5.87 17.34 -4.20
C ARG A 20 6.94 16.41 -4.74
N PHE A 21 8.19 16.86 -4.78
CA PHE A 21 9.29 16.04 -5.26
C PHE A 21 9.49 14.85 -4.33
N THR A 22 9.57 15.10 -3.03
CA THR A 22 9.65 14.07 -1.98
C THR A 22 8.47 13.11 -2.06
N ALA A 23 7.24 13.62 -2.17
CA ALA A 23 6.04 12.78 -2.32
C ALA A 23 6.13 11.87 -3.55
N THR A 24 6.62 12.40 -4.68
CA THR A 24 6.79 11.64 -5.93
C THR A 24 7.86 10.56 -5.80
N VAL A 25 9.00 10.88 -5.18
CA VAL A 25 10.08 9.91 -4.92
C VAL A 25 9.60 8.78 -4.03
N LEU A 26 8.88 9.11 -2.94
CA LEU A 26 8.32 8.12 -2.03
C LEU A 26 7.28 7.23 -2.72
N GLY A 27 6.36 7.83 -3.49
CA GLY A 27 5.37 7.08 -4.26
C GLY A 27 6.01 6.05 -5.19
N ASN A 28 6.94 6.49 -6.03
CA ASN A 28 7.69 5.59 -6.93
C ASN A 28 8.44 4.50 -6.17
N ARG A 29 9.02 4.82 -5.00
CA ARG A 29 9.74 3.83 -4.20
C ARG A 29 8.81 2.80 -3.58
N PHE A 30 7.63 3.21 -3.12
CA PHE A 30 6.64 2.29 -2.57
C PHE A 30 6.09 1.35 -3.64
N ASP A 31 5.77 1.87 -4.82
CA ASP A 31 5.33 1.04 -5.95
C ASP A 31 6.39 0.00 -6.30
N TYR A 32 7.65 0.44 -6.44
CA TYR A 32 8.78 -0.47 -6.70
C TYR A 32 8.91 -1.56 -5.63
N LEU A 33 8.79 -1.22 -4.35
CA LEU A 33 8.94 -2.18 -3.25
C LEU A 33 7.84 -3.25 -3.31
N VAL A 34 6.58 -2.86 -3.51
CA VAL A 34 5.46 -3.80 -3.59
C VAL A 34 5.60 -4.69 -4.81
N GLU A 35 5.96 -4.13 -5.96
CA GLU A 35 6.18 -4.89 -7.18
C GLU A 35 7.35 -5.88 -7.03
N HIS A 36 8.50 -5.42 -6.54
CA HIS A 36 9.68 -6.26 -6.37
C HIS A 36 9.42 -7.42 -5.40
N MET A 37 8.74 -7.18 -4.28
CA MET A 37 8.36 -8.25 -3.35
C MET A 37 7.38 -9.23 -3.99
N SER A 38 6.39 -8.73 -4.74
CA SER A 38 5.39 -9.57 -5.41
C SER A 38 6.06 -10.49 -6.43
N VAL A 39 6.97 -9.96 -7.26
CA VAL A 39 7.73 -10.77 -8.24
C VAL A 39 8.51 -11.89 -7.55
N ARG A 40 9.16 -11.61 -6.41
CA ARG A 40 9.89 -12.64 -5.67
C ARG A 40 8.98 -13.71 -5.08
N LEU A 41 7.80 -13.34 -4.58
CA LEU A 41 6.81 -14.29 -4.09
C LEU A 41 6.28 -15.19 -5.22
N LEU A 42 5.95 -14.60 -6.36
CA LEU A 42 5.39 -15.32 -7.50
C LEU A 42 6.41 -16.28 -8.13
N THR A 43 7.65 -15.83 -8.30
CA THR A 43 8.73 -16.68 -8.85
C THR A 43 9.15 -17.79 -7.89
N GLY A 44 9.00 -17.60 -6.58
CA GLY A 44 9.21 -18.64 -5.57
C GLY A 44 8.01 -19.54 -5.31
N ALA A 45 6.82 -19.22 -5.83
CA ALA A 45 5.59 -19.95 -5.54
C ALA A 45 5.60 -21.32 -6.21
N PHE A 46 5.27 -22.37 -5.45
CA PHE A 46 5.02 -23.70 -6.01
C PHE A 46 3.70 -23.77 -6.79
N SER A 47 2.71 -22.94 -6.42
CA SER A 47 1.39 -22.90 -7.06
C SER A 47 1.47 -22.28 -8.46
N PRO A 48 1.05 -23.02 -9.52
CA PRO A 48 0.93 -22.45 -10.86
C PRO A 48 -0.09 -21.32 -10.94
N VAL A 49 -1.15 -21.35 -10.11
CA VAL A 49 -2.17 -20.28 -10.07
C VAL A 49 -1.54 -18.96 -9.61
N LEU A 50 -0.63 -19.01 -8.65
CA LEU A 50 0.13 -17.82 -8.25
C LEU A 50 1.13 -17.45 -9.34
N ARG A 51 1.99 -18.39 -9.77
CA ARG A 51 3.12 -18.12 -10.67
C ARG A 51 2.68 -17.65 -12.06
N ASP A 52 1.66 -18.27 -12.64
CA ASP A 52 1.32 -18.13 -14.05
C ASP A 52 0.05 -17.28 -14.26
N VAL A 53 -0.86 -17.24 -13.28
CA VAL A 53 -2.13 -16.49 -13.35
C VAL A 53 -2.11 -15.21 -12.49
N TYR A 54 -1.06 -15.01 -11.69
CA TYR A 54 -0.88 -13.81 -10.87
C TYR A 54 -2.05 -13.57 -9.91
N ASP A 55 -2.63 -14.65 -9.36
CA ASP A 55 -3.71 -14.63 -8.36
C ASP A 55 -3.21 -14.15 -6.98
N LEU A 56 -2.74 -12.91 -6.95
CA LEU A 56 -2.16 -12.27 -5.79
C LEU A 56 -2.65 -10.82 -5.74
N ALA A 57 -2.94 -10.32 -4.55
CA ALA A 57 -3.01 -8.89 -4.31
C ALA A 57 -2.14 -8.54 -3.11
N ALA A 58 -1.24 -7.58 -3.31
CA ALA A 58 -0.36 -7.07 -2.28
C ALA A 58 -0.54 -5.56 -2.18
N THR A 59 -0.58 -5.03 -0.96
CA THR A 59 -0.71 -3.60 -0.71
C THR A 59 0.31 -3.17 0.33
N LEU A 60 0.85 -1.96 0.20
CA LEU A 60 1.56 -1.31 1.29
C LEU A 60 0.54 -0.47 2.07
N SER A 61 0.31 -0.80 3.34
CA SER A 61 -0.67 -0.11 4.18
C SER A 61 -0.01 0.64 5.32
N GLY A 62 -0.43 1.88 5.54
CA GLY A 62 0.04 2.73 6.63
C GLY A 62 -0.59 2.39 7.98
N PRO A 63 -0.08 3.00 9.06
CA PRO A 63 -0.58 2.80 10.42
C PRO A 63 -1.96 3.45 10.65
N PRO A 64 -2.63 3.13 11.77
CA PRO A 64 -3.91 3.74 12.14
C PRO A 64 -3.85 5.27 12.27
N SER A 65 -2.70 5.83 12.69
CA SER A 65 -2.50 7.29 12.79
C SER A 65 -2.57 8.02 11.44
N LEU A 66 -2.35 7.31 10.34
CA LEU A 66 -2.52 7.81 8.96
C LEU A 66 -3.83 7.31 8.32
N GLY A 67 -4.76 6.80 9.12
CA GLY A 67 -6.04 6.30 8.63
C GLY A 67 -5.95 5.06 7.75
N TYR A 68 -4.87 4.27 7.86
CA TYR A 68 -4.57 3.12 7.00
C TYR A 68 -4.39 3.49 5.51
N ALA A 69 -3.79 4.65 5.22
CA ALA A 69 -3.48 5.06 3.85
C ALA A 69 -2.72 3.96 3.09
N VAL A 70 -3.10 3.72 1.84
CA VAL A 70 -2.49 2.70 0.97
C VAL A 70 -1.80 3.38 -0.20
N PRO A 71 -0.50 3.74 -0.08
CA PRO A 71 0.21 4.47 -1.12
C PRO A 71 0.60 3.62 -2.33
N ALA A 72 0.61 2.28 -2.22
CA ALA A 72 1.04 1.39 -3.30
C ALA A 72 0.28 0.06 -3.28
N VAL A 73 -0.02 -0.46 -4.48
CA VAL A 73 -0.73 -1.72 -4.72
C VAL A 73 0.02 -2.50 -5.81
N GLY A 74 0.14 -3.81 -5.66
CA GLY A 74 0.81 -4.69 -6.62
C GLY A 74 -0.04 -5.00 -7.85
N ASN A 75 0.63 -5.37 -8.94
CA ASN A 75 0.03 -5.58 -10.27
C ASN A 75 -0.69 -6.93 -10.48
N GLY A 76 -1.10 -7.62 -9.40
CA GLY A 76 -1.84 -8.87 -9.52
C GLY A 76 -3.34 -8.65 -9.73
N ILE A 77 -4.20 -9.49 -9.17
CA ILE A 77 -5.66 -9.37 -9.35
C ILE A 77 -6.18 -8.12 -8.61
N VAL A 78 -6.37 -7.04 -9.37
CA VAL A 78 -6.88 -5.75 -8.88
C VAL A 78 -8.25 -5.87 -8.21
N LEU A 79 -9.08 -6.85 -8.59
CA LEU A 79 -10.36 -7.12 -7.94
C LEU A 79 -10.22 -7.36 -6.43
N MET A 80 -9.09 -7.96 -6.02
CA MET A 80 -8.80 -8.26 -4.62
C MET A 80 -8.19 -7.08 -3.86
N ALA A 81 -7.78 -6.01 -4.56
CA ALA A 81 -7.12 -4.86 -3.94
C ALA A 81 -8.03 -4.17 -2.90
N GLY A 82 -9.31 -3.97 -3.22
CA GLY A 82 -10.28 -3.36 -2.30
C GLY A 82 -10.43 -4.14 -0.99
N THR A 83 -10.61 -5.46 -1.09
CA THR A 83 -10.70 -6.32 0.09
C THR A 83 -9.41 -6.38 0.89
N THR A 84 -8.24 -6.35 0.24
CA THR A 84 -6.94 -6.33 0.92
C THR A 84 -6.72 -5.03 1.69
N ILE A 85 -7.13 -3.88 1.13
CA ILE A 85 -7.08 -2.57 1.81
C ILE A 85 -7.90 -2.62 3.11
N ASP A 86 -9.13 -3.12 3.05
CA ASP A 86 -10.01 -3.21 4.22
C ASP A 86 -9.55 -4.28 5.23
N ALA A 87 -8.97 -5.38 4.74
CA ALA A 87 -8.50 -6.48 5.59
C ALA A 87 -7.47 -6.01 6.63
N VAL A 88 -6.56 -5.09 6.28
CA VAL A 88 -5.56 -4.57 7.24
C VAL A 88 -6.23 -3.80 8.37
N ARG A 89 -7.17 -2.89 8.05
CA ARG A 89 -7.93 -2.14 9.05
C ARG A 89 -8.68 -3.10 9.97
N ASN A 90 -9.46 -4.00 9.39
CA ASN A 90 -10.28 -4.96 10.13
C ASN A 90 -9.42 -5.82 11.05
N THR A 91 -8.32 -6.37 10.53
CA THR A 91 -7.40 -7.21 11.30
C THR A 91 -6.80 -6.43 12.46
N VAL A 92 -6.31 -5.21 12.23
CA VAL A 92 -5.67 -4.42 13.28
C VAL A 92 -6.67 -4.00 14.36
N GLU A 93 -7.86 -3.52 13.99
CA GLU A 93 -8.89 -3.10 14.94
C GLU A 93 -9.43 -4.27 15.76
N GLU A 94 -9.65 -5.43 15.13
CA GLU A 94 -10.07 -6.65 15.81
C GLU A 94 -8.97 -7.22 16.72
N SER A 95 -7.72 -7.22 16.25
CA SER A 95 -6.56 -7.72 16.99
C SER A 95 -6.12 -6.81 18.14
N ARG A 96 -6.74 -5.64 18.36
CA ARG A 96 -6.45 -4.81 19.57
C ARG A 96 -6.73 -5.56 20.88
N ARG A 97 -7.55 -6.62 20.85
CA ARG A 97 -7.75 -7.53 21.99
C ARG A 97 -6.57 -8.49 22.23
N ARG A 98 -5.66 -8.65 21.26
CA ARG A 98 -4.45 -9.46 21.35
C ARG A 98 -3.36 -8.92 20.42
N PRO A 99 -2.45 -8.05 20.90
CA PRO A 99 -1.56 -7.29 20.02
C PRO A 99 -0.74 -8.22 19.13
N ALA A 100 -0.75 -7.93 17.83
CA ALA A 100 0.14 -8.57 16.86
C ALA A 100 1.59 -8.30 17.29
N ARG A 101 2.33 -9.35 17.63
CA ARG A 101 3.74 -9.21 18.01
C ARG A 101 4.57 -8.99 16.74
N PRO A 102 5.51 -8.04 16.73
CA PRO A 102 6.58 -8.06 15.74
C PRO A 102 7.31 -9.40 15.90
N ARG A 103 7.38 -10.17 14.81
CA ARG A 103 8.24 -11.35 14.73
C ARG A 103 9.60 -10.94 14.22
#